data_AF-E2CCT0-F1
#
_entry.id   AF-E2CCT0-F1
#
_cell.length_a   1.000
_cell.length_b   1.000
_cell.length_c   1.000
_cell.angle_alpha   90.00
_cell.angle_beta   90.00
_cell.angle_gamma   90.00
#
_symmetry.space_group_name_H-M   'P 1'
#
loop_
_entity.id
_entity.type
_entity.pdbx_description
1 polymer ?
#
loop_
_entity_poly.entity_id
_entity_poly.type
_entity_poly.pdbx_seq_one_letter_code
_entity_poly.pdbx_strand_id
1 'polypeptide(L)'
;MANLTNRRKSDAEANQKRRLYKTLRVRTHGSVVWLEQHVRMISWNGEEAFYATVLDITDRKRQEQQIALNANYDSVTGLPNRYLFLDRLKQAIGRAQSKHEKCTLLFLDVDRFKSINETLGHEAGDQLLANIAWRVQQILGPSESAARLGGDQIGVLLNTVKDSWDAEQKHLVFWKPFPLPDPVTLKPIT
;
A
#
# COMPACT_ATOMS: atom_id res chain seq x y z
N MET A 1 11.43 23.52 -59.51
CA MET A 1 10.82 22.35 -58.83
C MET A 1 11.55 22.12 -57.50
N ALA A 2 11.31 23.00 -56.52
CA ALA A 2 11.98 22.97 -55.21
C ALA A 2 10.92 23.03 -54.12
N ASN A 3 10.74 21.93 -53.37
CA ASN A 3 10.36 21.90 -51.95
C ASN A 3 9.86 20.52 -51.55
N LEU A 4 10.73 19.72 -50.91
CA LEU A 4 10.33 18.63 -50.01
C LEU A 4 11.29 18.44 -48.82
N THR A 5 12.38 19.20 -48.74
CA THR A 5 13.40 19.02 -47.69
C THR A 5 13.23 19.94 -46.48
N ASN A 6 12.23 20.84 -46.46
CA ASN A 6 12.10 21.89 -45.44
C ASN A 6 11.04 21.62 -44.35
N ARG A 7 10.53 20.38 -44.23
CA ARG A 7 9.53 20.01 -43.20
C ARG A 7 10.02 19.00 -42.14
N ARG A 8 11.29 18.59 -42.16
CA ARG A 8 11.84 17.65 -41.16
C ARG A 8 12.78 18.28 -40.12
N LYS A 9 13.03 19.59 -40.19
CA LYS A 9 13.86 20.31 -39.21
C LYS A 9 13.08 21.01 -38.09
N SER A 10 11.75 21.15 -38.18
CA SER A 10 10.96 21.87 -37.16
C SER A 10 10.60 21.06 -35.90
N ASP A 11 10.64 19.73 -35.97
CA ASP A 11 10.10 18.89 -34.89
C ASP A 11 11.20 18.32 -33.98
N ALA A 12 12.47 18.41 -34.38
CA ALA A 12 13.62 17.89 -33.63
C ALA A 12 14.17 18.87 -32.59
N GLU A 13 13.98 20.19 -32.75
CA GLU A 13 14.44 21.22 -31.79
C GLU A 13 13.39 21.52 -30.70
N ALA A 14 12.13 21.17 -30.91
CA ALA A 14 11.06 21.31 -29.90
C ALA A 14 11.18 20.33 -28.71
N ASN A 15 12.14 19.40 -28.76
CA ASN A 15 12.34 18.34 -27.76
C ASN A 15 13.54 18.61 -26.83
N GLN A 16 14.06 19.83 -26.78
CA GLN A 16 15.16 20.22 -25.90
C GLN A 16 14.71 20.29 -24.43
N LYS A 17 14.61 19.11 -23.82
CA LYS A 17 14.58 18.79 -22.38
C LYS A 17 13.66 19.68 -21.53
N ARG A 18 12.38 19.31 -21.46
CA ARG A 18 11.58 19.55 -20.23
C ARG A 18 12.29 18.86 -19.07
N ARG A 19 13.12 19.60 -18.33
CA ARG A 19 13.77 19.10 -17.12
C ARG A 19 12.75 19.14 -15.99
N LEU A 20 11.98 18.06 -15.88
CA LEU A 20 11.03 17.83 -14.79
C LEU A 20 11.82 17.34 -13.57
N TYR A 21 11.92 18.14 -12.53
CA TYR A 21 12.53 17.72 -11.27
C TYR A 21 11.50 17.77 -10.15
N LYS A 22 11.26 16.62 -9.52
CA LYS A 22 10.51 16.52 -8.26
C LYS A 22 11.51 16.48 -7.12
N THR A 23 11.34 17.35 -6.12
CA THR A 23 12.30 17.46 -5.02
C THR A 23 11.60 17.82 -3.71
N LEU A 24 12.16 17.33 -2.60
CA LEU A 24 11.74 17.72 -1.25
C LEU A 24 12.43 19.03 -0.86
N ARG A 25 11.66 19.96 -0.30
CA ARG A 25 12.16 21.23 0.23
C ARG A 25 11.53 21.51 1.58
N VAL A 26 12.20 22.33 2.37
CA VAL A 26 11.73 22.82 3.66
C VAL A 26 11.32 24.28 3.46
N ARG A 27 10.10 24.63 3.86
CA ARG A 27 9.63 26.02 3.89
C ARG A 27 10.39 26.81 4.96
N THR A 28 10.39 28.14 4.86
CA THR A 28 11.02 29.02 5.86
C THR A 28 10.51 28.79 7.29
N HIS A 29 9.28 28.34 7.44
CA HIS A 29 8.65 27.97 8.72
C HIS A 29 8.78 26.47 9.07
N GLY A 30 9.68 25.72 8.42
CA GLY A 30 10.06 24.36 8.81
C GLY A 30 9.24 23.20 8.22
N SER A 31 8.10 23.43 7.56
CA SER A 31 7.33 22.33 6.97
C SER A 31 7.98 21.78 5.70
N VAL A 32 7.94 20.46 5.52
CA VAL A 32 8.43 19.80 4.30
C VAL A 32 7.36 19.82 3.20
N VAL A 33 7.76 20.16 1.98
CA VAL A 33 6.91 20.15 0.79
C VAL A 33 7.57 19.45 -0.38
N TRP A 34 6.73 18.82 -1.21
CA TRP A 34 7.15 18.32 -2.52
C TRP A 34 6.97 19.41 -3.57
N LEU A 35 8.05 19.75 -4.26
CA LEU A 35 8.00 20.69 -5.37
C LEU A 35 8.23 19.98 -6.71
N GLU A 36 7.42 20.32 -7.70
CA GLU A 36 7.66 19.99 -9.09
C GLU A 36 8.14 21.26 -9.82
N GLN A 37 9.32 21.18 -10.41
CA GLN A 37 9.95 22.33 -11.07
C GLN A 37 10.05 22.08 -12.58
N HIS A 38 9.60 23.06 -13.35
CA HIS A 38 9.68 23.09 -14.80
C HIS A 38 10.55 24.28 -15.19
N VAL A 39 11.82 24.03 -15.54
CA VAL A 39 12.77 25.08 -15.91
C VAL A 39 13.03 25.04 -17.41
N ARG A 40 12.95 26.20 -18.06
CA ARG A 40 13.28 26.39 -19.47
C ARG A 40 14.19 27.60 -19.63
N MET A 41 15.04 27.54 -20.62
CA MET A 41 15.79 28.71 -21.07
C MET A 41 14.92 29.46 -22.09
N ILE A 42 14.82 30.77 -21.94
CA ILE A 42 14.07 31.67 -22.81
C ILE A 42 14.95 32.86 -23.18
N SER A 43 14.59 33.58 -24.25
CA SER A 43 15.11 34.93 -24.47
C SER A 43 14.15 35.93 -23.83
N TRP A 44 14.67 36.79 -22.96
CA TRP A 44 13.92 37.88 -22.34
C TRP A 44 14.70 39.18 -22.58
N ASN A 45 14.09 40.14 -23.26
CA ASN A 45 14.72 41.41 -23.68
C ASN A 45 16.02 41.23 -24.49
N GLY A 46 16.16 40.14 -25.25
CA GLY A 46 17.36 39.86 -26.04
C GLY A 46 18.48 39.15 -25.28
N GLU A 47 18.31 38.90 -23.98
CA GLU A 47 19.25 38.15 -23.14
C GLU A 47 18.74 36.74 -22.84
N GLU A 48 19.67 35.81 -22.59
CA GLU A 48 19.32 34.46 -22.12
C GLU A 48 18.85 34.52 -20.67
N ALA A 49 17.65 33.98 -20.41
CA ALA A 49 17.05 33.93 -19.09
C ALA A 49 16.48 32.54 -18.79
N PHE A 50 16.33 32.22 -17.50
CA PHE A 50 15.61 31.03 -17.06
C PHE A 50 14.19 31.39 -16.67
N TYR A 51 13.23 30.69 -17.28
CA TYR A 51 11.85 30.68 -16.83
C TYR A 51 11.57 29.39 -16.06
N ALA A 52 11.16 29.52 -14.81
CA ALA A 52 10.86 28.39 -13.94
C ALA A 52 9.43 28.48 -13.40
N THR A 53 8.65 27.41 -13.57
CA THR A 53 7.42 27.20 -12.80
C THR A 53 7.70 26.23 -11.67
N VAL A 54 7.28 26.58 -10.46
CA VAL A 54 7.42 25.74 -9.27
C VAL A 54 6.02 25.48 -8.72
N LEU A 55 5.62 24.21 -8.68
CA LEU A 55 4.33 23.77 -8.17
C LEU A 55 4.54 23.01 -6.87
N ASP A 56 3.80 23.38 -5.82
CA ASP A 56 3.66 22.52 -4.65
C ASP A 56 2.73 21.35 -5.01
N ILE A 57 3.28 20.14 -4.95
CA ILE A 57 2.56 18.90 -5.27
C ILE A 57 2.38 18.02 -4.02
N THR A 58 2.51 18.60 -2.82
CA THR A 58 2.44 17.87 -1.55
C THR A 58 1.09 17.18 -1.38
N ASP A 59 -0.02 17.87 -1.64
CA ASP A 59 -1.35 17.27 -1.48
C ASP A 59 -1.62 16.19 -2.54
N ARG A 60 -1.16 16.42 -3.78
CA ARG A 60 -1.21 15.39 -4.84
C ARG A 60 -0.42 14.14 -4.41
N LYS A 61 0.77 14.31 -3.83
CA LYS A 61 1.60 13.20 -3.32
C LYS A 61 0.95 12.47 -2.15
N ARG A 62 0.32 13.19 -1.22
CA ARG A 62 -0.45 12.59 -0.12
C ARG A 62 -1.65 11.81 -0.62
N GLN A 63 -2.39 12.35 -1.58
CA GLN A 63 -3.52 11.66 -2.22
C GLN A 63 -3.07 10.42 -2.98
N GLU A 64 -2.00 10.50 -3.77
CA GLU A 64 -1.39 9.33 -4.43
C GLU A 64 -1.00 8.24 -3.42
N GLN A 65 -0.39 8.63 -2.30
CA GLN A 65 -0.02 7.71 -1.23
C GLN A 65 -1.26 7.12 -0.55
N GLN A 66 -2.29 7.91 -0.28
CA GLN A 66 -3.55 7.43 0.29
C GLN A 66 -4.29 6.49 -0.66
N ILE A 67 -4.29 6.79 -1.97
CA ILE A 67 -4.84 5.91 -3.01
C ILE A 67 -4.06 4.59 -3.03
N ALA A 68 -2.72 4.64 -2.96
CA ALA A 68 -1.89 3.44 -2.92
C ALA A 68 -2.11 2.61 -1.64
N LEU A 69 -2.36 3.26 -0.50
CA LEU A 69 -2.75 2.59 0.75
C LEU A 69 -4.14 1.96 0.61
N ASN A 70 -5.15 2.71 0.19
CA ASN A 70 -6.51 2.22 0.01
C ASN A 70 -6.62 1.12 -1.05
N ALA A 71 -5.74 1.15 -2.06
CA ALA A 71 -5.68 0.10 -3.10
C ALA A 71 -5.11 -1.22 -2.59
N ASN A 72 -4.39 -1.23 -1.46
CA ASN A 72 -3.64 -2.39 -0.97
C ASN A 72 -4.05 -2.87 0.42
N TYR A 73 -4.76 -2.06 1.20
CA TYR A 73 -5.16 -2.36 2.58
C TYR A 73 -6.68 -2.27 2.75
N ASP A 74 -7.22 -3.09 3.64
CA ASP A 74 -8.62 -3.08 4.04
C ASP A 74 -8.85 -1.99 5.09
N SER A 75 -9.88 -1.16 4.90
CA SER A 75 -10.13 0.02 5.73
C SER A 75 -10.67 -0.29 7.12
N VAL A 76 -11.25 -1.48 7.33
CA VAL A 76 -11.79 -1.89 8.63
C VAL A 76 -10.68 -2.46 9.51
N THR A 77 -9.87 -3.35 8.94
CA THR A 77 -8.90 -4.14 9.70
C THR A 77 -7.48 -3.57 9.65
N GLY A 78 -7.17 -2.71 8.68
CA GLY A 78 -5.81 -2.26 8.39
C GLY A 78 -4.90 -3.38 7.83
N LEU A 79 -5.41 -4.60 7.63
CA LEU A 79 -4.66 -5.67 6.99
C LEU A 79 -4.50 -5.38 5.49
N PRO A 80 -3.49 -5.96 4.83
CA PRO A 80 -3.50 -6.14 3.40
C PRO A 80 -4.87 -6.62 2.89
N ASN A 81 -5.31 -6.08 1.77
CA ASN A 81 -6.50 -6.57 1.11
C ASN A 81 -6.17 -7.80 0.25
N ARG A 82 -7.20 -8.39 -0.36
CA ARG A 82 -7.06 -9.55 -1.24
C ARG A 82 -6.04 -9.33 -2.37
N TYR A 83 -5.96 -8.13 -2.94
CA TYR A 83 -5.05 -7.84 -4.05
C TYR A 83 -3.59 -7.94 -3.59
N LEU A 84 -3.22 -7.21 -2.54
CA LEU A 84 -1.86 -7.25 -2.00
C LEU A 84 -1.50 -8.65 -1.46
N PHE A 85 -2.47 -9.38 -0.89
CA PHE A 85 -2.24 -10.73 -0.41
C PHE A 85 -1.88 -11.71 -1.53
N LEU A 86 -2.61 -11.65 -2.66
CA LEU A 86 -2.33 -12.52 -3.81
C LEU A 86 -0.96 -12.22 -4.42
N ASP A 87 -0.54 -10.95 -4.45
CA ASP A 87 0.81 -10.58 -4.87
C ASP A 87 1.88 -11.19 -3.95
N ARG A 88 1.73 -11.05 -2.63
CA ARG A 88 2.62 -11.66 -1.63
C ARG A 88 2.64 -13.19 -1.70
N LEU A 89 1.49 -13.82 -1.93
CA LEU A 89 1.40 -15.27 -2.09
C LEU A 89 2.18 -15.75 -3.33
N LYS A 90 2.06 -15.05 -4.46
CA LYS A 90 2.85 -15.36 -5.67
C LYS A 90 4.35 -15.26 -5.39
N GLN A 91 4.78 -14.22 -4.67
CA GLN A 91 6.19 -14.05 -4.28
C GLN A 91 6.65 -15.18 -3.36
N ALA A 92 5.84 -15.56 -2.36
CA ALA A 92 6.16 -16.65 -1.44
C ALA A 92 6.29 -18.00 -2.17
N ILE A 93 5.40 -18.31 -3.11
CA ILE A 93 5.48 -19.53 -3.92
C ILE A 93 6.78 -19.52 -4.75
N GLY A 94 7.10 -18.41 -5.42
CA GLY A 94 8.34 -18.30 -6.21
C GLY A 94 9.60 -18.44 -5.34
N ARG A 95 9.57 -17.91 -4.12
CA ARG A 95 10.65 -18.09 -3.14
C ARG A 95 10.77 -19.55 -2.67
N ALA A 96 9.66 -20.17 -2.31
CA ALA A 96 9.61 -21.57 -1.89
C ALA A 96 10.21 -22.49 -2.96
N GLN A 97 9.86 -22.27 -4.23
CA GLN A 97 10.41 -23.00 -5.37
C GLN A 97 11.92 -22.79 -5.55
N SER A 98 12.37 -21.53 -5.51
CA SER A 98 13.79 -21.20 -5.77
C SER A 98 14.73 -21.57 -4.62
N LYS A 99 14.26 -21.56 -3.38
CA LYS A 99 15.07 -21.83 -2.18
C LYS A 99 14.85 -23.22 -1.58
N HIS A 100 13.99 -24.05 -2.18
CA HIS A 100 13.51 -25.30 -1.60
C HIS A 100 12.94 -25.12 -0.18
N GLU A 101 12.33 -23.96 0.06
CA GLU A 101 11.60 -23.64 1.29
C GLU A 101 10.12 -24.05 1.15
N LYS A 102 9.37 -24.04 2.25
CA LYS A 102 7.92 -24.24 2.26
C LYS A 102 7.23 -22.96 2.72
N CYS A 103 6.05 -22.70 2.17
CA CYS A 103 5.12 -21.70 2.68
C CYS A 103 3.78 -22.38 2.98
N THR A 104 3.06 -21.85 3.97
CA THR A 104 1.74 -22.33 4.37
C THR A 104 0.72 -21.22 4.23
N LEU A 105 -0.45 -21.57 3.68
CA LEU A 105 -1.60 -20.70 3.59
C LEU A 105 -2.68 -21.22 4.55
N LEU A 106 -3.15 -20.35 5.45
CA LEU A 106 -4.28 -20.61 6.34
C LEU A 106 -5.42 -19.68 5.97
N PHE A 107 -6.64 -20.21 6.04
CA PHE A 107 -7.87 -19.42 5.96
C PHE A 107 -8.57 -19.50 7.30
N LEU A 108 -8.89 -18.34 7.87
CA LEU A 108 -9.60 -18.18 9.12
C LEU A 108 -10.95 -17.55 8.82
N ASP A 109 -12.01 -18.15 9.35
CA ASP A 109 -13.38 -17.66 9.25
C ASP A 109 -13.88 -17.31 10.67
N VAL A 110 -14.73 -16.29 10.79
CA VAL A 110 -15.23 -15.86 12.10
C VAL A 110 -16.60 -16.48 12.33
N ASP A 111 -16.64 -17.47 13.22
CA ASP A 111 -17.87 -18.18 13.54
C ASP A 111 -19.00 -17.22 13.92
N ARG A 112 -20.16 -17.39 13.26
CA ARG A 112 -21.40 -16.64 13.53
C ARG A 112 -21.26 -15.12 13.34
N PHE A 113 -20.30 -14.65 12.56
CA PHE A 113 -20.12 -13.22 12.29
C PHE A 113 -21.40 -12.52 11.80
N LYS A 114 -22.15 -13.19 10.91
CA LYS A 114 -23.44 -12.68 10.45
C LYS A 114 -24.43 -12.44 11.59
N SER A 115 -24.55 -13.37 12.54
CA SER A 115 -25.44 -13.23 13.70
C SER A 115 -25.03 -12.07 14.61
N ILE A 116 -23.72 -11.81 14.74
CA ILE A 116 -23.20 -10.65 15.47
C ILE A 116 -23.65 -9.35 14.79
N ASN A 117 -23.46 -9.25 13.47
CA ASN A 117 -23.92 -8.08 12.71
C ASN A 117 -25.43 -7.87 12.80
N GLU A 118 -26.22 -8.95 12.75
CA GLU A 118 -27.68 -8.88 12.84
C GLU A 118 -28.18 -8.48 14.23
N THR A 119 -27.46 -8.87 15.29
CA THR A 119 -27.88 -8.64 16.67
C THR A 119 -27.33 -7.32 17.24
N LEU A 120 -26.08 -6.96 16.89
CA LEU A 120 -25.33 -5.87 17.50
C LEU A 120 -24.96 -4.76 16.50
N GLY A 121 -25.28 -4.93 15.21
CA GLY A 121 -24.99 -3.97 14.15
C GLY A 121 -23.62 -4.16 13.51
N HIS A 122 -23.44 -3.55 12.33
CA HIS A 122 -22.22 -3.67 11.53
C HIS A 122 -20.98 -3.08 12.22
N GLU A 123 -21.13 -2.02 13.02
CA GLU A 123 -20.02 -1.42 13.75
C GLU A 123 -19.40 -2.42 14.74
N ALA A 124 -20.22 -3.21 15.42
CA ALA A 124 -19.74 -4.26 16.34
C ALA A 124 -18.99 -5.36 15.58
N GLY A 125 -19.45 -5.73 14.39
CA GLY A 125 -18.73 -6.67 13.51
C GLY A 125 -17.40 -6.10 13.03
N ASP A 126 -17.37 -4.83 12.61
CA ASP A 126 -16.14 -4.17 12.18
C ASP A 126 -15.11 -4.10 13.31
N GLN A 127 -15.54 -3.78 14.53
CA GLN A 127 -14.69 -3.80 15.73
C GLN A 127 -14.15 -5.21 16.02
N LEU A 128 -15.00 -6.25 15.91
CA LEU A 128 -14.58 -7.63 16.08
C LEU A 128 -13.49 -8.00 15.05
N LEU A 129 -13.69 -7.66 13.78
CA LEU A 129 -12.71 -7.94 12.73
C LEU A 129 -11.40 -7.18 12.94
N ALA A 130 -11.45 -5.92 13.36
CA ALA A 130 -10.27 -5.14 13.68
C ALA A 130 -9.47 -5.77 14.84
N ASN A 131 -10.15 -6.27 15.88
CA ASN A 131 -9.51 -6.95 17.00
C ASN A 131 -8.89 -8.30 16.62
N ILE A 132 -9.59 -9.09 15.80
CA ILE A 132 -9.04 -10.35 15.28
C ILE A 132 -7.81 -10.07 14.42
N ALA A 133 -7.90 -9.09 13.51
CA ALA A 133 -6.78 -8.68 12.68
C ALA A 133 -5.56 -8.25 13.48
N TRP A 134 -5.76 -7.40 14.51
CA TRP A 134 -4.69 -6.98 15.41
C TRP A 134 -4.04 -8.17 16.10
N ARG A 135 -4.83 -9.09 16.65
CA ARG A 135 -4.33 -10.32 17.29
C ARG A 135 -3.50 -11.17 16.33
N VAL A 136 -3.99 -11.37 15.10
CA VAL A 136 -3.28 -12.11 14.06
C VAL A 136 -1.93 -11.44 13.79
N GLN A 137 -1.88 -10.12 13.65
CA GLN A 137 -0.61 -9.40 13.42
C GLN A 137 0.39 -9.58 14.57
N GLN A 138 -0.05 -9.63 15.83
CA GLN A 138 0.86 -9.77 16.98
C GLN A 138 1.62 -11.10 17.02
N ILE A 139 1.10 -12.14 16.36
CA ILE A 139 1.71 -13.48 16.36
C ILE A 139 2.50 -13.77 15.10
N LEU A 140 2.39 -12.91 14.07
CA LEU A 140 3.11 -13.09 12.82
C LEU A 140 4.54 -12.56 12.92
N GLY A 141 5.47 -13.33 12.35
CA GLY A 141 6.84 -12.91 12.16
C GLY A 141 7.00 -11.88 11.03
N PRO A 142 8.18 -11.23 10.93
CA PRO A 142 8.43 -10.14 9.97
C PRO A 142 8.36 -10.55 8.50
N SER A 143 8.46 -11.85 8.21
CA SER A 143 8.34 -12.39 6.84
C SER A 143 6.97 -13.02 6.56
N GLU A 144 6.04 -12.94 7.51
CA GLU A 144 4.69 -13.52 7.40
C GLU A 144 3.67 -12.42 7.12
N SER A 145 2.50 -12.77 6.61
CA SER A 145 1.49 -11.78 6.20
C SER A 145 0.09 -12.27 6.52
N ALA A 146 -0.77 -11.38 7.02
CA ALA A 146 -2.21 -11.58 7.05
C ALA A 146 -2.91 -10.66 6.05
N ALA A 147 -4.16 -10.99 5.71
CA ALA A 147 -5.01 -10.17 4.85
C ALA A 147 -6.49 -10.42 5.14
N ARG A 148 -7.33 -9.39 4.97
CA ARG A 148 -8.78 -9.60 4.86
C ARG A 148 -9.13 -9.91 3.41
N LEU A 149 -9.72 -11.08 3.19
CA LEU A 149 -10.04 -11.57 1.83
C LEU A 149 -11.46 -11.20 1.37
N GLY A 150 -12.32 -10.85 2.33
CA GLY A 150 -13.70 -10.39 2.14
C GLY A 150 -14.57 -10.86 3.32
N GLY A 151 -15.61 -10.10 3.66
CA GLY A 151 -16.51 -10.45 4.77
C GLY A 151 -15.75 -10.63 6.09
N ASP A 152 -15.87 -11.83 6.65
CA ASP A 152 -15.21 -12.35 7.84
C ASP A 152 -13.93 -13.16 7.58
N GLN A 153 -13.58 -13.39 6.32
CA GLN A 153 -12.47 -14.26 5.98
C GLN A 153 -11.11 -13.54 6.08
N ILE A 154 -10.20 -14.13 6.86
CA ILE A 154 -8.80 -13.71 6.99
C ILE A 154 -7.88 -14.77 6.39
N GLY A 155 -7.01 -14.36 5.48
CA GLY A 155 -5.92 -15.19 4.93
C GLY A 155 -4.63 -14.94 5.68
N VAL A 156 -3.91 -16.00 6.02
CA VAL A 156 -2.58 -15.92 6.67
C VAL A 156 -1.56 -16.70 5.87
N LEU A 157 -0.42 -16.07 5.59
CA LEU A 157 0.70 -16.61 4.85
C LEU A 157 1.91 -16.74 5.79
N LEU A 158 2.32 -17.97 6.04
CA LEU A 158 3.47 -18.31 6.87
C LEU A 158 4.63 -18.77 5.97
N ASN A 159 5.76 -18.06 6.05
CA ASN A 159 6.93 -18.31 5.19
C ASN A 159 8.07 -19.04 5.92
N THR A 160 7.87 -19.46 7.17
CA THR A 160 8.90 -20.07 8.02
C THR A 160 8.44 -21.41 8.61
N VAL A 161 7.73 -22.21 7.81
CA VAL A 161 7.20 -23.51 8.27
C VAL A 161 8.13 -24.63 7.82
N LYS A 162 8.58 -25.46 8.77
CA LYS A 162 9.50 -26.59 8.49
C LYS A 162 8.77 -27.80 7.88
N ASP A 163 7.61 -28.13 8.44
CA ASP A 163 6.79 -29.27 8.06
C ASP A 163 5.31 -29.04 8.40
N SER A 164 4.46 -30.02 8.07
CA SER A 164 3.01 -29.93 8.33
C SER A 164 2.69 -29.81 9.83
N TRP A 165 3.51 -30.41 10.69
CA TRP A 165 3.32 -30.34 12.14
C TRP A 165 3.60 -28.94 12.68
N ASP A 166 4.67 -28.28 12.22
CA ASP A 166 4.98 -26.89 12.56
C ASP A 166 3.87 -25.92 12.11
N ALA A 167 3.26 -26.18 10.94
CA ALA A 167 2.06 -25.46 10.50
C ALA A 167 0.87 -25.66 11.46
N GLU A 168 0.59 -26.91 11.84
CA GLU A 168 -0.50 -27.24 12.78
C GLU A 168 -0.30 -26.60 14.16
N GLN A 169 0.93 -26.59 14.67
CA GLN A 169 1.26 -25.97 15.96
C GLN A 169 1.08 -24.45 15.92
N LYS A 170 1.49 -23.79 14.82
CA LYS A 170 1.24 -22.36 14.63
C LYS A 170 -0.25 -22.05 14.50
N HIS A 171 -1.04 -22.94 13.90
CA HIS A 171 -2.49 -22.82 13.83
C HIS A 171 -3.15 -22.82 15.23
N LEU A 172 -2.67 -23.63 16.18
CA LEU A 172 -3.23 -23.70 17.54
C LEU A 172 -3.15 -22.37 18.33
N VAL A 173 -2.23 -21.47 17.97
CA VAL A 173 -2.12 -20.15 18.60
C VAL A 173 -3.37 -19.30 18.32
N PHE A 174 -4.00 -19.48 17.14
CA PHE A 174 -5.22 -18.76 16.79
C PHE A 174 -6.43 -19.19 17.63
N TRP A 175 -6.42 -20.41 18.20
CA TRP A 175 -7.52 -20.95 19.01
C TRP A 175 -7.53 -20.52 20.48
N LYS A 176 -6.46 -19.88 20.96
CA LYS A 176 -6.45 -19.41 22.36
C LYS A 176 -7.48 -18.29 22.55
N PRO A 177 -8.35 -18.33 23.57
CA PRO A 177 -9.26 -17.23 23.87
C PRO A 177 -8.52 -15.90 24.04
N PHE A 178 -9.17 -14.79 23.73
CA PHE A 178 -8.68 -13.45 24.05
C PHE A 178 -9.80 -12.54 24.52
N PRO A 179 -9.48 -11.57 25.38
CA PRO A 179 -10.38 -10.48 25.67
C PRO A 179 -10.56 -9.65 24.39
N LEU A 180 -11.82 -9.37 24.05
CA LEU A 180 -12.11 -8.23 23.19
C LEU A 180 -11.91 -6.97 24.05
N PRO A 181 -11.18 -5.94 23.59
CA PRO A 181 -11.16 -4.67 24.30
C PRO A 181 -12.59 -4.14 24.43
N ASP A 182 -12.87 -3.41 25.52
CA ASP A 182 -14.15 -2.72 25.69
C ASP A 182 -14.47 -1.90 24.43
N PRO A 183 -15.75 -1.74 24.04
CA PRO A 183 -16.18 -1.13 22.77
C PRO A 183 -15.81 0.35 22.55
N VAL A 184 -14.80 0.88 23.22
CA VAL A 184 -14.33 2.26 23.10
C VAL A 184 -12.82 2.31 22.85
N THR A 185 -12.47 2.89 21.70
CA THR A 185 -11.15 3.43 21.29
C THR A 185 -10.06 2.46 20.79
N LEU A 186 -10.25 1.91 19.59
CA LEU A 186 -9.13 1.82 18.66
C LEU A 186 -8.92 3.22 18.05
N LYS A 187 -7.85 3.92 18.45
CA LYS A 187 -7.44 5.15 17.76
C LYS A 187 -7.09 4.80 16.30
N PRO A 188 -7.52 5.59 15.32
CA PRO A 188 -7.09 5.39 13.94
C PRO A 188 -5.57 5.47 13.88
N ILE A 189 -4.97 4.52 13.16
CA ILE A 189 -3.56 4.56 12.80
C ILE A 189 -3.37 5.85 12.00
N THR A 190 -2.73 6.83 12.63
CA THR A 190 -2.39 8.13 12.03
C THR A 190 -1.03 8.04 11.36
#